data_AF-M5DZY2-F1
#
_entry.id   AF-M5DZY2-F1
#
_cell.length_a   1.000
_cell.length_b   1.000
_cell.length_c   1.000
_cell.angle_alpha   90.00
_cell.angle_beta   90.00
_cell.angle_gamma   90.00
#
_symmetry.space_group_name_H-M   'P 1'
#
loop_
_entity.id
_entity.type
_entity.pdbx_description
1 polymer ?
#
loop_
_entity_poly.entity_id
_entity_poly.type
_entity_poly.pdbx_seq_one_letter_code
_entity_poly.pdbx_strand_id
1 'polypeptide(L)' 'MTCKWYPVCPMKRFYEAGEIDKKWVENYCHGQNKSCHRYQMEEKGEYHPDNMLPDGSINQNLSCK' A
#
# COMPACT_ATOMS: atom_id res chain seq x y z
N MET A 1 12.90 5.19 4.95
CA MET A 1 12.60 4.35 6.12
C MET A 1 11.58 3.33 5.66
N THR A 2 11.83 2.04 5.85
CA THR A 2 10.93 1.00 5.33
C THR A 2 9.66 0.90 6.15
N CYS A 3 8.50 0.81 5.51
CA CYS A 3 7.21 0.57 6.16
C CYS A 3 7.24 -0.76 6.92
N LYS A 4 6.84 -0.74 8.20
CA LYS A 4 6.83 -1.93 9.06
C LYS A 4 5.87 -3.03 8.59
N TRP A 5 4.77 -2.64 7.91
CA TRP A 5 3.79 -3.57 7.33
C TRP A 5 4.05 -3.93 5.88
N TYR A 6 5.11 -3.41 5.26
CA TYR A 6 5.47 -3.76 3.88
C TYR A 6 5.48 -5.28 3.57
N PRO A 7 6.03 -6.17 4.43
CA PRO A 7 6.05 -7.60 4.12
C PRO A 7 4.68 -8.27 4.07
N VAL A 8 3.67 -7.72 4.74
CA VAL A 8 2.28 -8.24 4.77
C VAL A 8 1.32 -7.41 3.91
N CYS A 9 1.77 -6.26 3.42
CA CYS A 9 0.96 -5.31 2.70
C CYS A 9 0.71 -5.78 1.25
N PRO A 10 -0.53 -5.74 0.75
CA PRO A 10 -0.86 -6.15 -0.63
C PRO A 10 -0.15 -5.29 -1.69
N MET A 11 0.35 -4.10 -1.35
CA MET A 11 1.19 -3.30 -2.26
C MET A 11 2.43 -4.05 -2.74
N LYS A 12 3.06 -4.85 -1.86
CA LYS A 12 4.19 -5.67 -2.27
C LYS A 12 3.76 -6.68 -3.33
N ARG A 13 2.64 -7.36 -3.09
CA ARG A 13 2.07 -8.35 -4.01
C ARG A 13 1.71 -7.75 -5.37
N PHE A 14 1.02 -6.62 -5.39
CA PHE A 14 0.66 -5.93 -6.63
C PHE A 14 1.88 -5.40 -7.38
N TYR A 15 2.92 -4.97 -6.67
CA TYR A 15 4.17 -4.57 -7.29
C TYR A 15 4.90 -5.76 -7.91
N GLU A 16 5.00 -6.88 -7.18
CA GLU A 16 5.57 -8.14 -7.68
C GLU A 16 4.76 -8.71 -8.86
N ALA A 17 3.45 -8.50 -8.88
CA ALA A 17 2.56 -8.87 -9.99
C ALA A 17 2.62 -7.88 -11.17
N GLY A 18 3.27 -6.73 -11.03
CA GLY A 18 3.34 -5.68 -12.07
C GLY A 18 2.06 -4.88 -12.26
N GLU A 19 1.12 -4.95 -11.31
CA GLU A 19 -0.17 -4.24 -11.37
C GLU A 19 -0.05 -2.78 -10.93
N ILE A 20 0.95 -2.46 -10.09
CA ILE A 20 1.25 -1.09 -9.68
C ILE A 20 2.68 -0.71 -10.05
N ASP A 21 2.86 0.56 -10.36
CA ASP A 21 4.17 1.12 -10.68
C ASP A 21 5.09 1.14 -9.45
N LYS A 22 6.38 0.87 -9.66
CA LYS A 22 7.42 0.87 -8.62
C LYS A 22 7.48 2.16 -7.81
N LYS A 23 7.07 3.30 -8.39
CA LYS A 23 7.01 4.60 -7.70
C LYS A 23 6.20 4.54 -6.41
N TRP A 24 5.17 3.69 -6.33
CA TRP A 24 4.35 3.54 -5.13
C TRP A 24 5.16 2.88 -4.01
N VAL A 25 5.89 1.81 -4.33
CA VAL A 25 6.75 1.11 -3.37
C VAL A 25 7.94 1.99 -2.98
N GLU A 26 8.65 2.57 -3.94
CA GLU A 26 9.84 3.38 -3.67
C GLU A 26 9.49 4.65 -2.87
N ASN A 27 8.47 5.41 -3.28
CA ASN A 27 8.14 6.67 -2.62
C ASN A 27 7.37 6.49 -1.31
N TYR A 28 6.45 5.52 -1.21
CA TYR A 28 5.66 5.34 0.01
C TYR A 28 6.23 4.25 0.91
N CYS A 29 6.52 3.06 0.38
CA CYS A 29 6.95 1.94 1.24
C CYS A 29 8.39 2.08 1.73
N HIS A 30 9.33 2.56 0.89
CA HIS A 30 10.74 2.73 1.26
C HIS A 30 11.12 4.18 1.59
N GLY A 31 10.32 5.16 1.13
CA GLY A 31 10.48 6.59 1.39
C GLY A 31 9.59 7.08 2.54
N GLN A 32 8.47 7.71 2.18
CA GLN A 32 7.51 8.40 3.05
C GLN A 32 6.33 7.48 3.43
N ASN A 33 6.59 6.49 4.27
CA ASN A 33 5.56 5.58 4.77
C ASN A 33 4.45 6.28 5.58
N LYS A 34 4.77 7.39 6.26
CA LYS A 34 3.80 8.20 7.02
C LYS A 34 2.74 8.88 6.15
N SER A 35 3.06 9.13 4.88
CA SER A 35 2.11 9.72 3.91
C SER A 35 1.17 8.68 3.30
N CYS A 36 1.34 7.40 3.63
CA CYS A 36 0.45 6.32 3.21
C CYS A 36 -0.82 6.31 4.08
N HIS A 37 -1.99 6.47 3.46
CA HIS A 37 -3.28 6.42 4.16
C HIS A 37 -3.51 5.07 4.85
N ARG A 38 -3.10 3.98 4.20
CA ARG A 38 -3.22 2.63 4.77
C ARG A 38 -2.40 2.49 6.04
N TYR A 39 -1.17 3.02 6.05
CA TYR A 39 -0.33 3.03 7.24
C TYR A 39 -1.01 3.77 8.40
N GLN A 40 -1.62 4.93 8.13
CA GLN A 40 -2.35 5.69 9.15
C GLN A 40 -3.60 4.96 9.66
N MET A 41 -4.35 4.30 8.77
CA MET A 41 -5.52 3.49 9.15
C MET A 41 -5.11 2.29 9.99
N GLU A 42 -4.03 1.60 9.63
CA GLU A 42 -3.47 0.49 10.40
C GLU A 42 -2.99 0.92 11.79
N GLU A 43 -2.40 2.13 11.91
CA GLU A 43 -2.04 2.71 13.21
C GLU A 43 -3.26 3.06 14.07
N LYS A 44 -4.39 3.42 13.43
CA LYS A 44 -5.67 3.66 14.12
C LYS A 44 -6.45 2.37 14.40
N GLY A 45 -6.05 1.25 13.82
CA GLY A 45 -6.81 -0.01 13.86
C GLY A 45 -8.10 0.03 13.04
N GLU A 46 -8.18 0.91 12.05
CA GLU A 46 -9.34 1.01 11.15
C GLU A 46 -9.21 0.02 9.99
N TYR A 47 -10.34 -0.56 9.60
CA TYR A 47 -10.42 -1.43 8.43
C TYR A 47 -10.22 -0.63 7.14
N HIS A 48 -9.34 -1.11 6.27
CA HIS A 48 -9.19 -0.61 4.90
C HIS A 48 -9.11 -1.79 3.92
N PRO A 49 -9.67 -1.63 2.71
CA PRO A 49 -9.66 -2.70 1.73
C PRO A 49 -8.29 -2.83 1.05
N ASP A 50 -7.95 -4.05 0.61
CA ASP A 50 -6.65 -4.34 -0.01
C ASP A 50 -6.41 -3.59 -1.32
N ASN A 51 -7.48 -3.27 -2.04
CA ASN A 51 -7.47 -2.55 -3.30
C ASN A 51 -7.29 -1.02 -3.15
N MET A 52 -7.09 -0.54 -1.92
CA MET A 52 -6.75 0.84 -1.63
C MET A 52 -5.26 1.09 -1.92
N LEU A 53 -4.98 2.20 -2.62
CA LEU A 53 -3.63 2.67 -2.88
C LEU A 53 -3.07 3.47 -1.68
N PRO A 54 -1.75 3.72 -1.62
CA PRO A 54 -1.13 4.52 -0.55
C PRO A 54 -1.69 5.95 -0.45
N ASP A 55 -2.18 6.49 -1.55
CA ASP A 55 -2.85 7.79 -1.64
C ASP A 55 -4.28 7.80 -1.04
N GLY A 56 -4.89 6.63 -0.81
CA GLY A 56 -6.27 6.51 -0.33
C GLY A 56 -7.28 6.25 -1.44
N SER A 57 -6.91 6.45 -2.71
CA SER A 57 -7.73 6.05 -3.85
C SER A 57 -7.94 4.53 -3.90
N ILE A 58 -9.18 4.08 -4.13
CA ILE A 58 -9.51 2.67 -4.34
C ILE A 58 -9.37 2.34 -5.83
N ASN A 59 -8.48 1.41 -6.15
CA ASN A 59 -8.33 0.91 -7.51
C ASN A 59 -9.04 -0.42 -7.66
N GLN A 60 -10.24 -0.41 -8.26
CA GLN A 60 -11.04 -1.63 -8.45
C GLN A 60 -10.36 -2.69 -9.34
N ASN A 61 -9.38 -2.30 -10.17
CA ASN A 61 -8.61 -3.27 -10.95
C ASN A 61 -7.64 -4.10 -10.09
N LEU A 62 -7.25 -3.58 -8.92
CA LEU A 62 -6.42 -4.31 -7.94
C LEU A 62 -7.32 -5.19 -7.08
N SER A 63 -7.95 -6.19 -7.69
CA SER A 63 -8.72 -7.18 -6.92
C SER A 63 -7.77 -8.25 -6.38
N CYS A 64 -7.92 -8.63 -5.11
CA CYS A 64 -7.32 -9.86 -4.58
C CYS A 64 -7.87 -11.05 -5.40
N LYS A 65 -7.14 -11.49 -6.41
CA LYS A 65 -7.34 -12.80 -7.05
C LYS A 65 -6.76 -13.91 -6.18
#